data_AF-A0A553NL55-F1
#
_entry.id   AF-A0A553NL55-F1
#
_cell.length_a   1.000
_cell.length_b   1.000
_cell.length_c   1.000
_cell.angle_alpha   90.00
_cell.angle_beta   90.00
_cell.angle_gamma   90.00
#
_symmetry.space_group_name_H-M   'P 1'
#
loop_
_entity.id
_entity.type
_entity.pdbx_description
1 polymer ?
#
loop_
_entity_poly.entity_id
_entity_poly.type
_entity_poly.pdbx_seq_one_letter_code
_entity_poly.pdbx_strand_id
1 'polypeptide(L)'
;MKEVAMLSLLLLTLQASWLTSCLATHHYSATWGHYDLCKSQGYSDEGLTWYYMACQPEAADMTKYLKVTLDPPNVTCGDPPENYCALPFALRTGIGFYLPQYMDK
;
A
#
# COMPACT_ATOMS: atom_id res chain seq x y z
N MET A 1 30.50 24.17 -33.55
CA MET A 1 29.32 24.62 -32.76
C MET A 1 28.01 23.99 -33.25
N LYS A 2 27.72 23.96 -34.57
CA LYS A 2 26.49 23.34 -35.12
C LYS A 2 26.39 21.82 -34.86
N GLU A 3 27.48 21.09 -35.07
CA GLU A 3 27.56 19.64 -34.79
C GLU A 3 27.30 19.30 -33.33
N VAL A 4 27.86 20.09 -32.40
CA VAL A 4 27.70 19.90 -30.95
C VAL A 4 26.26 20.19 -30.52
N ALA A 5 25.63 21.20 -31.11
CA ALA A 5 24.22 21.53 -30.85
C ALA A 5 23.24 20.49 -31.42
N MET A 6 23.56 19.89 -32.58
CA MET A 6 22.76 18.82 -33.18
C MET A 6 22.83 17.54 -32.35
N LEU A 7 24.03 17.18 -31.87
CA LEU A 7 24.22 16.02 -31.01
C LEU A 7 23.50 16.19 -29.66
N SER A 8 23.54 17.39 -29.06
CA SER A 8 22.83 17.65 -27.79
C SER A 8 21.32 17.57 -27.96
N LEU A 9 20.78 18.06 -29.08
CA LEU A 9 19.34 17.98 -29.38
C LEU A 9 18.88 16.53 -29.58
N LEU A 10 19.68 15.71 -30.26
CA LEU A 10 19.43 14.28 -30.42
C LEU A 10 19.40 13.55 -29.06
N LEU A 11 20.38 13.80 -28.19
CA LEU A 11 20.43 13.24 -26.83
C LEU A 11 19.21 13.64 -25.99
N LEU A 12 18.80 14.92 -26.06
CA LEU A 12 17.63 15.43 -25.35
C LEU A 12 16.32 14.77 -25.83
N THR A 13 16.14 14.64 -27.14
CA THR A 13 14.93 13.98 -27.70
C THR A 13 14.87 12.50 -27.34
N LEU A 14 16.01 11.81 -27.38
CA LEU A 14 16.11 10.41 -26.97
C LEU A 14 15.75 10.26 -25.48
N GLN A 15 16.28 11.13 -24.61
CA GLN A 15 15.99 11.09 -23.19
C GLN A 15 14.52 11.42 -22.89
N ALA A 16 13.93 12.41 -23.58
CA ALA A 16 12.52 12.73 -23.43
C ALA A 16 11.61 11.57 -23.88
N SER A 17 11.96 10.90 -24.99
CA SER A 17 11.20 9.74 -25.49
C SER A 17 11.26 8.54 -24.53
N TRP A 18 12.43 8.33 -23.91
CA TRP A 18 12.64 7.26 -22.93
C TRP A 18 11.81 7.51 -21.67
N LEU A 19 11.87 8.73 -21.11
CA LEU A 19 11.10 9.09 -19.92
C LEU A 19 9.59 8.99 -20.15
N THR A 20 9.12 9.36 -21.34
CA THR A 20 7.70 9.25 -21.71
C THR A 20 7.25 7.78 -21.75
N SER A 21 8.07 6.91 -22.32
CA SER A 21 7.81 5.46 -22.36
C SER A 21 7.77 4.86 -20.95
N CYS A 22 8.76 5.20 -20.11
CA CYS A 22 8.79 4.73 -18.71
C CYS A 22 7.54 5.18 -17.94
N LEU A 23 7.14 6.45 -18.06
CA LEU A 23 5.95 6.96 -17.39
C LEU A 23 4.66 6.27 -17.84
N ALA A 24 4.52 5.99 -19.14
CA ALA A 24 3.40 5.22 -19.66
C ALA A 24 3.36 3.79 -19.08
N THR A 25 4.53 3.17 -18.88
CA THR A 25 4.63 1.86 -18.24
C THR A 25 4.48 1.88 -16.72
N HIS A 26 4.66 3.01 -16.03
CA HIS A 26 4.46 3.08 -14.57
C HIS A 26 2.99 2.87 -14.16
N HIS A 27 2.04 3.19 -15.04
CA HIS A 27 0.62 2.86 -14.85
C HIS A 27 0.32 1.38 -15.07
N TYR A 28 1.17 0.68 -15.83
CA TYR A 28 1.20 -0.76 -15.87
C TYR A 28 2.04 -1.23 -14.70
N SER A 29 1.41 -1.35 -13.52
CA SER A 29 2.07 -1.93 -12.36
C SER A 29 2.79 -3.22 -12.80
N ALA A 30 4.12 -3.23 -12.75
CA ALA A 30 4.94 -4.42 -13.00
C ALA A 30 4.66 -5.53 -11.97
N THR A 31 3.81 -5.22 -10.99
CA THR A 31 3.09 -6.13 -10.13
C THR A 31 1.66 -6.20 -10.64
N TRP A 32 1.40 -7.04 -11.65
CA TRP A 32 0.11 -7.74 -11.65
C TRP A 32 0.21 -8.64 -10.42
N GLY A 33 -0.32 -8.16 -9.30
CA GLY A 33 -0.39 -8.93 -8.07
C GLY A 33 -1.07 -10.25 -8.37
N HIS A 34 -0.72 -11.28 -7.61
CA HIS A 34 -1.13 -12.66 -7.86
C HIS A 34 -2.66 -12.86 -7.89
N TYR A 35 -3.48 -11.85 -7.54
CA TYR A 35 -4.94 -11.92 -7.44
C TYR A 35 -5.66 -10.57 -7.71
N ASP A 36 -5.18 -9.74 -8.63
CA ASP A 36 -5.79 -8.40 -8.85
C ASP A 36 -6.97 -8.41 -9.84
N LEU A 37 -7.17 -9.49 -10.59
CA LEU A 37 -8.21 -9.60 -11.63
C LEU A 37 -9.17 -10.76 -11.37
N CYS A 38 -10.45 -10.42 -11.19
CA CYS A 38 -11.46 -11.42 -10.87
C CYS A 38 -12.15 -11.95 -12.12
N LYS A 39 -12.01 -11.21 -13.24
CA LYS A 39 -12.75 -11.44 -14.48
C LYS A 39 -11.90 -11.01 -15.67
N SER A 40 -11.59 -11.94 -16.57
CA SER A 40 -10.93 -11.65 -17.84
C SER A 40 -11.77 -12.17 -19.01
N GLN A 41 -11.69 -11.49 -20.15
CA GLN A 41 -12.39 -11.92 -21.35
C GLN A 41 -11.44 -12.76 -22.21
N GLY A 42 -11.91 -13.90 -22.70
CA GLY A 42 -11.14 -14.72 -23.63
C GLY A 42 -12.04 -15.54 -24.55
N TYR A 43 -11.44 -16.18 -25.53
CA TYR A 43 -12.17 -17.02 -26.49
C TYR A 43 -12.17 -18.47 -26.03
N SER A 44 -13.36 -19.03 -25.92
CA SER A 44 -13.62 -20.46 -25.78
C SER A 44 -14.20 -21.01 -27.07
N ASP A 45 -14.38 -22.33 -27.16
CA ASP A 45 -15.02 -23.01 -28.30
C ASP A 45 -16.46 -22.50 -28.54
N GLU A 46 -17.08 -21.94 -27.49
CA GLU A 46 -18.45 -21.38 -27.50
C GLU A 46 -18.46 -19.88 -27.86
N GLY A 47 -17.29 -19.31 -28.15
CA GLY A 47 -17.10 -17.89 -28.45
C GLY A 47 -16.48 -17.10 -27.30
N LEU A 48 -16.70 -15.78 -27.31
CA LEU A 48 -16.14 -14.84 -26.36
C LEU A 48 -16.79 -15.01 -24.98
N THR A 49 -16.06 -15.57 -24.02
CA THR A 49 -16.53 -15.89 -22.69
C THR A 49 -15.72 -15.17 -21.60
N TRP A 50 -16.28 -15.16 -20.39
CA TRP A 50 -15.65 -14.57 -19.22
C TRP A 50 -15.05 -15.66 -18.33
N TYR A 51 -13.77 -15.49 -17.99
CA TYR A 51 -13.07 -16.38 -17.08
C TYR A 51 -12.94 -15.73 -15.71
N TYR A 52 -13.34 -16.46 -14.68
CA TYR A 52 -13.33 -16.01 -13.30
C TYR A 52 -12.15 -16.61 -12.55
N MET A 53 -11.41 -15.77 -11.82
CA MET A 53 -10.21 -16.15 -11.07
C MET A 53 -10.33 -15.70 -9.61
N ALA A 54 -9.48 -16.24 -8.74
CA ALA A 54 -9.37 -15.77 -7.37
C ALA A 54 -8.90 -14.31 -7.33
N CYS A 55 -9.38 -13.57 -6.33
CA CYS A 55 -9.18 -12.14 -6.22
C CYS A 55 -8.93 -11.73 -4.77
N GLN A 56 -8.06 -10.75 -4.56
CA GLN A 56 -7.84 -10.15 -3.26
C GLN A 56 -8.09 -8.63 -3.32
N PRO A 57 -8.86 -8.04 -2.38
CA PRO A 57 -8.97 -6.60 -2.30
C PRO A 57 -7.62 -5.97 -1.94
N GLU A 58 -7.48 -4.69 -2.28
CA GLU A 58 -6.31 -3.91 -1.90
C GLU A 58 -6.15 -3.88 -0.37
N ALA A 59 -4.92 -4.09 0.09
CA ALA A 59 -4.60 -4.03 1.50
C ALA A 59 -4.77 -2.58 2.01
N ALA A 60 -5.82 -2.34 2.78
CA ALA A 60 -6.14 -1.03 3.34
C ALA A 60 -6.09 -1.06 4.87
N ASP A 61 -5.83 0.11 5.47
CA ASP A 61 -5.90 0.30 6.92
C ASP A 61 -7.37 0.22 7.39
N MET A 62 -7.74 -0.95 7.90
CA MET A 62 -9.09 -1.22 8.38
C MET A 62 -9.47 -0.43 9.63
N THR A 63 -8.50 0.09 10.39
CA THR A 63 -8.77 0.82 11.65
C THR A 63 -9.64 2.06 11.43
N LYS A 64 -9.57 2.65 10.23
CA LYS A 64 -10.40 3.78 9.79
C LYS A 64 -11.88 3.44 9.62
N TYR A 65 -12.21 2.15 9.49
CA TYR A 65 -13.57 1.65 9.25
C TYR A 65 -14.13 0.88 10.46
N LEU A 66 -13.35 0.70 11.52
CA LEU A 66 -13.79 -0.01 12.72
C LEU A 66 -14.70 0.89 13.58
N LYS A 67 -15.72 0.28 14.19
CA LYS A 67 -16.51 0.89 15.25
C LYS A 67 -16.04 0.32 16.58
N VAL A 68 -15.56 1.19 17.47
CA VAL A 68 -15.04 0.79 18.78
C VAL A 68 -16.16 0.89 19.81
N THR A 69 -16.35 -0.20 20.57
CA THR A 69 -17.25 -0.26 21.73
C THR A 69 -16.45 -0.74 22.94
N LEU A 70 -16.61 -0.06 24.07
CA LEU A 70 -15.95 -0.43 25.33
C LEU A 70 -16.97 -1.12 26.25
N ASP A 71 -16.54 -2.20 26.90
CA ASP A 71 -17.33 -2.92 27.89
C ASP A 71 -16.50 -3.19 29.15
N PRO A 72 -16.82 -2.55 30.31
CA PRO A 72 -17.89 -1.58 30.49
C PRO A 72 -17.60 -0.24 29.78
N PRO A 73 -18.63 0.55 29.43
CA PRO A 73 -18.43 1.79 28.68
C PRO A 73 -17.69 2.88 29.46
N ASN A 74 -17.60 2.77 30.79
CA ASN A 74 -17.02 3.78 31.69
C ASN A 74 -15.57 3.48 32.14
N VAL A 75 -14.80 2.73 31.34
CA VAL A 75 -13.39 2.41 31.64
C VAL A 75 -12.39 3.48 31.20
N THR A 76 -12.86 4.51 30.50
CA THR A 76 -12.01 5.62 30.06
C THR A 76 -11.59 6.43 31.28
N CYS A 77 -10.28 6.61 31.45
CA CYS A 77 -9.73 7.46 32.49
C CYS A 77 -10.18 8.92 32.34
N GLY A 78 -10.30 9.63 33.48
CA GLY A 78 -10.53 11.07 33.50
C GLY A 78 -11.63 11.52 34.46
N ASP A 79 -12.60 10.65 34.79
CA ASP A 79 -13.72 10.98 35.66
C ASP A 79 -13.94 9.91 36.76
N PRO A 80 -13.47 10.13 38.00
CA PRO A 80 -12.65 11.25 38.49
C PRO A 80 -11.19 11.18 38.00
N PRO A 81 -10.39 12.27 38.11
CA PRO A 81 -8.98 12.25 37.73
C PRO A 81 -8.18 11.29 38.62
N GLU A 82 -7.40 10.41 37.99
CA GLU A 82 -6.52 9.45 38.67
C GLU A 82 -5.04 9.70 38.32
N ASN A 83 -4.13 9.21 39.17
CA ASN A 83 -2.69 9.31 38.94
C ASN A 83 -2.19 8.09 38.15
N TYR A 84 -1.43 8.33 37.08
CA TYR A 84 -0.81 7.26 36.28
C TYR A 84 0.71 7.26 36.45
N CYS A 85 1.30 6.07 36.56
CA CYS A 85 2.75 5.91 36.56
C CYS A 85 3.23 5.83 35.10
N ALA A 86 4.06 6.78 34.67
CA ALA A 86 4.81 6.61 33.44
C ALA A 86 5.90 5.58 33.67
N LEU A 87 5.99 4.56 32.80
CA LEU A 87 7.14 3.66 32.81
C LEU A 87 8.40 4.50 32.50
N PRO A 88 9.36 4.61 33.44
CA PRO A 88 10.56 5.38 33.18
C PRO A 88 11.33 4.73 32.02
N PHE A 89 11.77 5.55 31.06
CA PHE A 89 12.47 5.14 29.83
C PHE A 89 13.83 4.43 30.05
N ALA A 90 14.16 4.04 31.27
CA ALA A 90 15.46 3.48 31.62
C ALA A 90 15.33 2.01 32.06
N LEU A 91 15.07 1.10 31.11
CA LEU A 91 15.53 -0.32 31.17
C LEU A 91 15.26 -1.13 29.87
N ARG A 92 14.85 -0.51 28.75
CA ARG A 92 14.87 -1.17 27.43
C ARG A 92 15.93 -0.52 26.57
N THR A 93 17.16 -0.99 26.75
CA THR A 93 18.21 -0.95 25.74
C THR A 93 17.59 -1.08 24.34
N GLY A 94 17.89 -0.11 23.48
CA GLY A 94 17.22 0.10 22.20
C GLY A 94 17.36 -1.06 21.23
N ILE A 95 16.40 -1.97 21.25
CA ILE A 95 16.06 -2.83 20.12
C ILE A 95 14.54 -2.74 19.94
N GLY A 96 14.14 -2.13 18.84
CA GLY A 96 12.75 -1.98 18.43
C GLY A 96 12.17 -3.28 17.89
N PHE A 97 10.84 -3.25 17.72
CA PHE A 97 9.98 -4.22 17.04
C PHE A 97 9.69 -5.54 17.78
N TYR A 98 8.40 -5.91 17.68
CA TYR A 98 7.73 -7.12 18.16
C TYR A 98 7.46 -7.24 19.66
N LEU A 99 6.31 -6.71 20.08
CA LEU A 99 5.40 -7.42 20.99
C LEU A 99 3.96 -7.11 20.57
N PRO A 100 3.37 -7.91 19.68
CA PRO A 100 1.93 -7.93 19.49
C PRO A 100 1.34 -8.73 20.66
N GLN A 101 1.21 -8.10 21.82
CA GLN A 101 0.60 -8.73 23.00
C GLN A 101 -0.66 -7.99 23.48
N TYR A 102 -1.35 -7.33 22.55
CA TYR A 102 -2.66 -6.73 22.81
C TYR A 102 -3.63 -6.97 21.66
N MET A 103 -3.76 -8.24 21.26
CA MET A 103 -4.88 -8.76 20.46
C MET A 103 -5.39 -10.03 21.15
N ASP A 104 -5.66 -9.94 22.46
CA ASP A 104 -6.28 -11.01 23.23
C ASP A 104 -7.60 -10.51 23.82
N LYS A 105 -8.62 -10.50 22.95
CA LYS A 105 -10.00 -10.88 23.27
C LYS A 105 -10.80 -11.12 22.00
#